data_AF-A0A9L0SZG3-F1
#
_entry.id   AF-A0A9L0SZG3-F1
#
_cell.length_a   1.000
_cell.length_b   1.000
_cell.length_c   1.000
_cell.angle_alpha   90.00
_cell.angle_beta   90.00
_cell.angle_gamma   90.00
#
_symmetry.space_group_name_H-M   'P 1'
#
loop_
_entity.id
_entity.type
_entity.pdbx_description
1 polymer ?
#
loop_
_entity_poly.entity_id
_entity_poly.type
_entity_poly.pdbx_seq_one_letter_code
_entity_poly.pdbx_strand_id
1 'polypeptide(L)'
;MTSFMSQWVSLKSGQGFTFCTLFVISPSSPSLDPGAPVGFVLGVDLLHIFPLEGATFLCPADVTDPRTFQRIRELLPGGRADVILSDMAPNATGIRGLDHDRLISLCLSLLDLAPDTLCPGGTFLCKTWAGSQSHRLQKRLTEEFQNTKTVKPEASRKESSEVYFLATQYRRGKGSVKA
;
A
#
# COMPACT_ATOMS: atom_id res chain seq x y z
N MET A 1 1.63 1.09 -15.35
CA MET A 1 1.01 1.52 -14.06
C MET A 1 -0.31 2.27 -14.24
N THR A 2 -0.41 3.27 -15.12
CA THR A 2 -1.64 4.05 -15.33
C THR A 2 -2.85 3.23 -15.79
N SER A 3 -2.69 2.30 -16.74
CA SER A 3 -3.80 1.43 -17.19
C SER A 3 -4.38 0.56 -16.06
N PHE A 4 -3.50 -0.04 -15.26
CA PHE A 4 -3.86 -0.90 -14.14
C PHE A 4 -4.61 -0.13 -13.04
N MET A 5 -4.09 1.02 -12.59
CA MET A 5 -4.76 1.84 -11.59
C MET A 5 -6.15 2.30 -12.07
N SER A 6 -6.29 2.68 -13.33
CA SER A 6 -7.58 3.10 -13.89
C SER A 6 -8.58 1.95 -14.00
N GLN A 7 -8.16 0.77 -14.48
CA GLN A 7 -9.02 -0.42 -14.53
C GLN A 7 -9.43 -0.86 -13.12
N TRP A 8 -8.51 -0.79 -12.17
CA TRP A 8 -8.79 -1.12 -10.78
C TRP A 8 -9.76 -0.14 -10.12
N VAL A 9 -9.56 1.17 -10.27
CA VAL A 9 -10.52 2.20 -9.79
C VAL A 9 -11.91 1.98 -10.38
N SER A 10 -12.00 1.58 -11.65
CA SER A 10 -13.26 1.26 -12.33
C SER A 10 -13.94 0.00 -11.78
N LEU A 11 -13.18 -1.06 -11.50
CA LEU A 11 -13.70 -2.29 -10.87
C LEU A 11 -14.23 -2.06 -9.46
N LYS A 12 -13.69 -1.07 -8.75
CA LYS A 12 -14.01 -0.78 -7.35
C LYS A 12 -15.16 0.23 -7.16
N SER A 13 -15.35 1.16 -8.10
CA SER A 13 -16.42 2.16 -8.03
C SER A 13 -17.85 1.58 -8.06
N GLY A 14 -18.02 0.32 -8.48
CA GLY A 14 -19.29 -0.39 -8.47
C GLY A 14 -19.63 -1.18 -7.20
N GLN A 15 -18.73 -1.29 -6.21
CA GLN A 15 -18.83 -2.29 -5.12
C GLN A 15 -19.20 -1.72 -3.74
N GLY A 16 -19.37 -0.41 -3.57
CA GLY A 16 -20.07 0.18 -2.41
C GLY A 16 -19.48 0.00 -1.00
N PHE A 17 -18.26 -0.52 -0.82
CA PHE A 17 -17.68 -0.76 0.51
C PHE A 17 -16.18 -0.45 0.65
N THR A 18 -15.82 -0.19 1.90
CA THR A 18 -14.50 0.03 2.50
C THR A 18 -13.37 -0.82 1.90
N PHE A 19 -12.36 -0.12 1.35
CA PHE A 19 -11.25 -0.74 0.64
C PHE A 19 -10.09 -1.01 1.57
N CYS A 20 -9.55 -2.23 1.59
CA CYS A 20 -8.19 -2.46 2.03
C CYS A 20 -7.47 -3.02 0.82
N THR A 21 -6.75 -2.17 0.08
CA THR A 21 -5.98 -2.65 -1.07
C THR A 21 -4.56 -2.20 -0.94
N LEU A 22 -3.69 -3.19 -0.76
CA LEU A 22 -2.25 -3.06 -0.83
C LEU A 22 -1.82 -3.54 -2.22
N PHE A 23 -1.12 -2.67 -2.95
CA PHE A 23 -0.33 -3.09 -4.10
C PHE A 23 1.13 -3.16 -3.74
N VAL A 24 1.71 -4.29 -4.08
CA VAL A 24 3.13 -4.53 -3.94
C VAL A 24 3.70 -4.72 -5.34
N ILE A 25 4.63 -3.85 -5.72
CA ILE A 25 5.26 -3.84 -7.04
C ILE A 25 6.72 -4.21 -6.88
N SER A 26 7.17 -5.20 -7.64
CA SER A 26 8.54 -5.69 -7.69
C SER A 26 9.00 -5.76 -9.16
N PRO A 27 10.28 -5.54 -9.49
CA PRO A 27 10.74 -5.67 -10.85
C PRO A 27 10.84 -7.17 -11.14
N SER A 28 10.25 -7.62 -12.24
CA SER A 28 10.63 -8.93 -12.75
C SER A 28 12.11 -8.87 -13.14
N SER A 29 12.85 -9.95 -12.87
CA SER A 29 14.19 -10.12 -13.45
C SER A 29 14.10 -9.89 -14.97
N PRO A 30 15.10 -9.26 -15.61
CA PRO A 30 15.05 -9.00 -17.04
C PRO A 30 14.86 -10.33 -17.77
N SER A 31 13.66 -10.54 -18.30
CA SER A 31 13.37 -11.66 -19.17
C SER A 31 14.08 -11.44 -20.49
N LEU A 32 14.70 -12.48 -21.03
CA LEU A 32 15.25 -12.46 -22.39
C LEU A 32 14.15 -12.33 -23.46
N ASP A 33 12.89 -12.58 -23.07
CA ASP A 33 11.72 -12.38 -23.90
C ASP A 33 11.24 -10.91 -23.88
N PRO A 34 11.22 -10.22 -25.04
CA PRO A 34 10.72 -8.84 -25.17
C PRO A 34 9.22 -8.66 -24.86
N GLY A 35 8.48 -9.77 -24.74
CA GLY A 35 7.04 -9.80 -24.44
C GLY A 35 6.71 -10.14 -22.98
N ALA A 36 7.68 -10.47 -22.15
CA ALA A 36 7.40 -10.81 -20.76
C ALA A 36 7.09 -9.54 -19.93
N PRO A 37 6.16 -9.62 -18.97
CA PRO A 37 5.79 -8.47 -18.16
C PRO A 37 7.00 -7.94 -17.37
N VAL A 38 7.28 -6.65 -17.53
CA VAL A 38 8.40 -5.91 -16.91
C VAL A 38 8.20 -5.55 -15.43
N GLY A 39 7.17 -6.12 -14.78
CA GLY A 39 6.94 -5.97 -13.35
C GLY A 39 5.96 -6.99 -12.82
N PHE A 40 6.02 -7.23 -11.52
CA PHE A 40 5.08 -8.06 -10.79
C PHE A 40 4.19 -7.18 -9.91
N VAL A 41 2.88 -7.40 -9.96
CA VAL A 41 1.89 -6.70 -9.13
C VAL A 41 1.15 -7.72 -8.27
N LEU A 42 1.25 -7.56 -6.96
CA LEU A 42 0.44 -8.30 -5.99
C LEU A 42 -0.57 -7.34 -5.36
N GLY A 43 -1.86 -7.62 -5.56
CA GLY A 43 -2.96 -7.00 -4.82
C GLY A 43 -3.34 -7.84 -3.61
N VAL A 44 -3.61 -7.22 -2.48
CA VAL A 44 -4.15 -7.87 -1.28
C VAL A 44 -5.43 -7.16 -0.88
N ASP A 45 -6.51 -7.90 -0.66
CA ASP A 45 -7.80 -7.31 -0.33
C ASP A 45 -8.66 -8.21 0.57
N LEU A 46 -9.43 -7.57 1.46
CA LEU A 46 -10.40 -8.23 2.33
C LEU A 46 -11.54 -8.88 1.54
N LEU A 47 -11.90 -8.26 0.40
CA LEU A 47 -12.96 -8.73 -0.48
C LEU A 47 -12.38 -9.53 -1.64
N HIS A 48 -13.17 -10.47 -2.15
CA HIS A 48 -12.80 -11.19 -3.37
C HIS A 48 -12.71 -10.21 -4.55
N ILE A 49 -11.61 -10.28 -5.31
CA ILE A 49 -11.38 -9.50 -6.52
C ILE A 49 -11.32 -10.47 -7.70
N PHE A 50 -12.06 -10.15 -8.77
CA PHE A 50 -11.97 -10.92 -10.01
C PHE A 50 -10.56 -10.85 -10.58
N PRO A 51 -10.03 -11.95 -11.14
CA PRO A 51 -8.71 -11.96 -11.75
C PRO A 51 -8.53 -10.82 -12.75
N LEU A 52 -7.42 -10.10 -12.64
CA LEU A 52 -7.03 -9.05 -13.57
C LEU A 52 -5.72 -9.46 -14.24
N GLU A 53 -5.67 -9.36 -15.57
CA GLU A 53 -4.48 -9.68 -16.32
C GLU A 53 -3.29 -8.82 -15.88
N GLY A 54 -2.13 -9.45 -15.68
CA GLY A 54 -0.91 -8.77 -15.22
C GLY A 54 -0.85 -8.49 -13.71
N ALA A 55 -1.81 -8.96 -12.91
CA ALA A 55 -1.75 -8.89 -11.46
C ALA A 55 -2.17 -10.20 -10.77
N THR A 56 -1.49 -10.50 -9.67
CA THR A 56 -1.85 -11.58 -8.76
C THR A 56 -2.63 -11.00 -7.59
N PHE A 57 -3.71 -11.65 -7.15
CA PHE A 57 -4.47 -11.22 -5.99
C PHE A 57 -4.44 -12.25 -4.87
N LEU A 58 -4.11 -11.80 -3.66
CA LEU A 58 -4.30 -12.51 -2.42
C LEU A 58 -5.60 -12.02 -1.77
N CYS A 59 -6.71 -12.69 -2.07
CA CYS A 59 -8.01 -12.35 -1.51
C CYS A 59 -8.91 -13.59 -1.34
N PRO A 60 -9.79 -13.62 -0.32
CA PRO A 60 -9.90 -12.64 0.77
C PRO A 60 -8.72 -12.74 1.75
N ALA A 61 -8.12 -11.62 2.12
CA ALA A 61 -7.02 -11.56 3.09
C ALA A 61 -6.96 -10.21 3.81
N ASP A 62 -6.66 -10.25 5.11
CA ASP A 62 -6.46 -9.07 5.94
C ASP A 62 -4.97 -8.73 6.03
N VAL A 63 -4.60 -7.52 5.61
CA VAL A 63 -3.22 -7.03 5.68
C VAL A 63 -2.79 -6.65 7.11
N THR A 64 -3.59 -6.89 8.13
CA THR A 64 -3.16 -6.82 9.53
C THR A 64 -2.88 -8.20 10.12
N ASP A 65 -3.24 -9.27 9.40
CA ASP A 65 -3.00 -10.65 9.81
C ASP A 65 -1.55 -11.09 9.47
N PRO A 66 -0.77 -11.56 10.46
CA PRO A 66 0.58 -12.08 10.24
C PRO A 66 0.68 -13.22 9.21
N ARG A 67 -0.39 -13.99 9.01
CA ARG A 67 -0.44 -15.06 7.99
C ARG A 67 -0.45 -14.48 6.58
N THR A 68 -1.16 -13.36 6.38
CA THR A 68 -1.15 -12.62 5.12
C THR A 68 0.24 -12.10 4.82
N PHE A 69 0.99 -11.68 5.84
CA PHE A 69 2.38 -11.18 5.68
C PHE A 69 3.33 -12.23 5.14
N GLN A 70 3.25 -13.46 5.68
CA GLN A 70 4.05 -14.57 5.18
C GLN A 70 3.73 -14.85 3.72
N ARG A 71 2.44 -14.88 3.38
CA ARG A 71 1.98 -15.16 2.03
C ARG A 71 2.33 -14.06 1.02
N ILE A 72 2.32 -12.80 1.44
CA ILE A 72 2.83 -11.68 0.63
C ILE A 72 4.29 -11.93 0.25
N ARG A 73 5.15 -12.29 1.22
CA ARG A 73 6.57 -12.56 0.95
C ARG A 73 6.78 -13.76 0.03
N GLU A 74 5.99 -14.82 0.20
CA GLU A 74 6.09 -16.02 -0.66
C GLU A 74 5.70 -15.74 -2.11
N LEU A 75 4.71 -14.86 -2.32
CA LEU A 75 4.23 -14.51 -3.65
C LEU A 75 5.13 -13.48 -4.36
N LEU A 76 5.88 -12.67 -3.60
CA LEU A 76 6.74 -11.65 -4.19
C LEU A 76 8.01 -12.27 -4.80
N PRO A 77 8.34 -11.89 -6.06
CA PRO A 77 9.66 -12.20 -6.62
C PRO A 77 10.77 -11.66 -5.72
N GLY A 78 11.67 -12.55 -5.27
CA GLY A 78 12.75 -12.19 -4.34
C GLY A 78 12.29 -11.83 -2.92
N GLY A 79 11.02 -12.06 -2.59
CA GLY A 79 10.44 -11.84 -1.26
C GLY A 79 10.27 -10.37 -0.85
N ARG A 80 10.57 -9.42 -1.75
CA ARG A 80 10.54 -7.98 -1.49
C ARG A 80 9.98 -7.20 -2.68
N ALA A 81 9.70 -5.93 -2.41
CA ALA A 81 9.06 -4.99 -3.30
C ALA A 81 9.82 -3.66 -3.37
N ASP A 82 9.75 -2.98 -4.50
CA ASP A 82 10.26 -1.61 -4.59
C ASP A 82 9.21 -0.60 -4.17
N VAL A 83 7.93 -0.92 -4.37
CA VAL A 83 6.83 0.00 -4.10
C VAL A 83 5.72 -0.71 -3.33
N ILE A 84 5.31 -0.08 -2.23
CA ILE A 84 4.11 -0.40 -1.46
C ILE A 84 3.13 0.76 -1.65
N LEU A 85 1.95 0.47 -2.21
CA LEU A 85 0.87 1.44 -2.40
C LEU A 85 -0.35 1.00 -1.59
N SER A 86 -0.89 1.89 -0.78
CA SER A 86 -2.08 1.65 0.03
C SER A 86 -3.17 2.64 -0.30
N ASP A 87 -4.29 2.11 -0.77
CA ASP A 87 -5.54 2.86 -0.90
C ASP A 87 -6.57 2.47 0.18
N MET A 88 -6.06 2.03 1.34
CA MET A 88 -6.89 1.50 2.41
C MET A 88 -7.76 2.58 3.08
N ALA A 89 -8.93 2.18 3.55
CA ALA A 89 -9.85 2.94 4.39
C ALA A 89 -10.50 1.97 5.40
N PRO A 90 -10.75 2.38 6.66
CA PRO A 90 -11.53 1.59 7.61
C PRO A 90 -13.04 1.70 7.36
N ASN A 91 -13.81 0.79 7.95
CA ASN A 91 -15.28 0.88 7.95
C ASN A 91 -15.69 2.18 8.66
N ALA A 92 -16.40 3.05 7.96
CA ALA A 92 -16.81 4.33 8.48
C ALA A 92 -17.82 4.12 9.62
N THR A 93 -17.49 4.63 10.80
CA THR A 93 -18.40 4.69 11.94
C THR A 93 -19.29 5.93 11.88
N GLY A 94 -18.92 6.91 11.05
CA GLY A 94 -19.53 8.24 11.00
C GLY A 94 -18.91 9.22 11.99
N ILE A 95 -18.07 8.74 12.91
CA ILE A 95 -17.32 9.56 13.87
C ILE A 95 -15.96 9.88 13.26
N ARG A 96 -15.82 11.07 12.67
CA ARG A 96 -14.63 11.48 11.90
C ARG A 96 -13.30 11.25 12.62
N GLY A 97 -13.22 11.57 13.92
CA GLY A 97 -12.01 11.38 14.71
C GLY A 97 -11.62 9.91 14.85
N LEU A 98 -12.59 9.05 15.16
CA LEU A 98 -12.36 7.61 15.29
C LEU A 98 -12.00 6.97 13.94
N ASP A 99 -12.68 7.38 12.87
CA ASP A 99 -12.40 6.89 11.52
C ASP A 99 -11.00 7.30 11.06
N HIS A 100 -10.57 8.53 11.38
CA HIS A 100 -9.21 9.01 11.15
C HIS A 100 -8.17 8.19 11.92
N ASP A 101 -8.39 7.96 13.21
CA ASP A 101 -7.46 7.21 14.06
C ASP A 101 -7.30 5.76 13.58
N ARG A 102 -8.40 5.14 13.15
CA ARG A 102 -8.38 3.80 12.54
C ARG A 102 -7.59 3.77 11.23
N LEU A 103 -7.76 4.78 10.37
CA LEU A 103 -6.99 4.88 9.14
C LEU A 103 -5.49 5.05 9.41
N ILE A 104 -5.12 5.92 10.35
CA ILE A 104 -3.72 6.10 10.74
C ILE A 104 -3.14 4.80 11.32
N SER A 105 -3.90 4.09 12.17
CA SER A 105 -3.46 2.79 12.71
C SER A 105 -3.22 1.77 11.60
N LEU A 106 -4.11 1.70 10.61
CA LEU A 106 -3.99 0.78 9.49
C LEU A 106 -2.75 1.09 8.63
N CYS A 107 -2.49 2.36 8.34
CA CYS A 107 -1.27 2.79 7.65
C CYS A 107 0.01 2.47 8.45
N LEU A 108 -0.02 2.59 9.78
CA LEU A 108 1.10 2.22 10.64
C LEU A 108 1.34 0.70 10.64
N SER A 109 0.29 -0.11 10.70
CA SER A 109 0.40 -1.57 10.61
C SER A 109 0.95 -2.02 9.25
N LEU A 110 0.62 -1.31 8.17
CA LEU A 110 1.23 -1.56 6.88
C LEU A 110 2.71 -1.13 6.86
N LEU A 111 3.07 -0.02 7.50
CA LEU A 111 4.46 0.39 7.61
C LEU A 111 5.30 -0.62 8.40
N ASP A 112 4.71 -1.33 9.37
CA ASP A 112 5.38 -2.43 10.10
C ASP A 112 5.82 -3.58 9.16
N LEU A 113 5.28 -3.70 7.95
CA LEU A 113 5.74 -4.66 6.94
C LEU A 113 7.03 -4.26 6.23
N ALA A 114 7.30 -2.96 6.13
CA ALA A 114 8.36 -2.43 5.28
C ALA A 114 9.75 -3.05 5.54
N PRO A 115 10.17 -3.36 6.79
CA PRO A 115 11.47 -4.00 7.04
C PRO A 115 11.66 -5.34 6.32
N ASP A 116 10.57 -6.10 6.18
CA ASP A 116 10.60 -7.45 5.62
C ASP A 116 10.19 -7.49 4.15
N THR A 117 9.31 -6.59 3.72
CA THR A 117 8.72 -6.62 2.37
C THR A 117 9.20 -5.50 1.45
N LEU A 118 9.81 -4.43 1.95
CA LEU A 118 10.29 -3.32 1.12
C LEU A 118 11.80 -3.41 0.90
N CYS A 119 12.23 -3.13 -0.32
CA CYS A 119 13.64 -3.02 -0.68
C CYS A 119 14.25 -1.73 -0.11
N PRO A 120 15.55 -1.73 0.26
CA PRO A 120 16.28 -0.49 0.50
C PRO A 120 16.17 0.44 -0.71
N GLY A 121 15.93 1.72 -0.48
CA GLY A 121 15.67 2.68 -1.57
C GLY A 121 14.23 2.68 -2.10
N GLY A 122 13.38 1.75 -1.61
CA GLY A 122 11.99 1.61 -2.02
C GLY A 122 11.10 2.80 -1.65
N THR A 123 9.86 2.75 -2.14
CA THR A 123 8.83 3.78 -2.02
C THR A 123 7.60 3.25 -1.32
N PHE A 124 7.03 4.07 -0.45
CA PHE A 124 5.79 3.81 0.25
C PHE A 124 4.82 4.97 -0.02
N LEU A 125 3.62 4.64 -0.50
CA LEU A 125 2.55 5.60 -0.71
C LEU A 125 1.30 5.12 0.02
N CYS A 126 0.71 5.94 0.87
CA CYS A 126 -0.55 5.58 1.52
C CYS A 126 -1.56 6.73 1.48
N LYS A 127 -2.82 6.41 1.23
CA LYS A 127 -3.96 7.32 1.38
C LYS A 127 -4.19 7.61 2.87
N THR A 128 -4.46 8.87 3.18
CA THR A 128 -4.97 9.32 4.48
C THR A 128 -6.02 10.42 4.30
N TRP A 129 -6.63 10.83 5.40
CA TRP A 129 -7.35 12.10 5.48
C TRP A 129 -6.53 13.12 6.28
N ALA A 130 -6.78 14.40 6.05
CA ALA A 130 -6.24 15.44 6.92
C ALA A 130 -6.88 15.32 8.32
N GLY A 131 -6.04 15.19 9.36
CA GLY A 131 -6.52 15.05 10.73
C GLY A 131 -5.40 15.20 11.77
N SER A 132 -5.79 15.31 13.03
CA SER A 132 -4.88 15.61 14.14
C SER A 132 -3.79 14.55 14.34
N GLN A 133 -4.09 13.27 14.08
CA GLN A 133 -3.13 12.17 14.28
C GLN A 133 -2.19 11.92 13.09
N SER A 134 -2.29 12.69 12.00
CA SER A 134 -1.41 12.49 10.83
C SER A 134 0.08 12.69 11.15
N HIS A 135 0.40 13.50 12.16
CA HIS A 135 1.76 13.74 12.63
C HIS A 135 2.49 12.45 13.08
N ARG A 136 1.75 11.49 13.66
CA ARG A 136 2.32 10.23 14.15
C ARG A 136 2.84 9.37 13.00
N LEU A 137 2.05 9.25 11.95
CA LEU A 137 2.45 8.53 10.73
C LEU A 137 3.59 9.27 10.02
N GLN A 138 3.47 10.59 9.86
CA GLN A 138 4.52 11.40 9.24
C GLN A 138 5.87 11.27 9.96
N LYS A 139 5.88 11.35 11.29
CA LYS A 139 7.10 11.19 12.09
C LYS A 139 7.79 9.86 11.79
N ARG A 140 7.03 8.76 11.82
CA ARG A 140 7.59 7.42 11.57
C ARG A 140 8.10 7.27 10.14
N LEU A 141 7.37 7.81 9.15
CA LEU A 141 7.86 7.85 7.78
C LEU A 141 9.16 8.66 7.65
N THR A 142 9.31 9.80 8.34
CA THR A 142 10.54 10.60 8.29
C THR A 142 11.73 9.90 8.95
N GLU A 143 11.49 9.06 9.97
CA GLU A 143 12.51 8.21 10.59
C GLU A 143 12.97 7.10 9.62
N GLU A 144 12.04 6.45 8.94
CA GLU A 144 12.30 5.29 8.10
C GLU A 144 12.66 5.60 6.62
N PHE A 145 12.38 6.80 6.11
CA PHE A 145 12.59 7.18 4.70
C PHE A 145 13.35 8.50 4.54
N GLN A 146 14.18 8.61 3.49
CA GLN A 146 14.93 9.86 3.26
C GLN A 146 14.05 11.06 2.97
N ASN A 147 13.01 10.85 2.17
CA ASN A 147 12.12 11.93 1.76
C ASN A 147 10.68 11.55 2.07
N THR A 148 9.94 12.48 2.66
CA THR A 148 8.51 12.33 2.94
C THR A 148 7.77 13.58 2.50
N LYS A 149 6.70 13.42 1.73
CA LYS A 149 5.84 14.53 1.30
C LYS A 149 4.37 14.15 1.33
N THR A 150 3.54 15.14 1.64
CA THR A 150 2.09 15.01 1.48
C THR A 150 1.72 15.41 0.06
N VAL A 151 0.99 14.55 -0.65
CA VAL A 151 0.55 14.75 -2.03
C VAL A 151 -0.97 14.78 -2.04
N LYS A 152 -1.54 15.87 -2.58
CA LYS A 152 -2.96 15.91 -2.94
C LYS A 152 -3.04 15.74 -4.46
N PRO A 153 -3.58 14.61 -4.98
CA PRO A 153 -3.66 14.42 -6.43
C PRO A 153 -4.63 15.42 -7.05
N GLU A 154 -4.29 15.96 -8.22
CA GLU A 154 -5.13 16.92 -8.96
C GLU A 154 -6.49 16.33 -9.35
N ALA A 155 -6.55 15.00 -9.51
CA ALA A 155 -7.78 14.25 -9.77
C ALA A 155 -8.71 14.13 -8.56
N SER A 156 -8.26 14.49 -7.35
CA SER A 156 -9.11 14.52 -6.16
C SER A 156 -10.03 15.74 -6.22
N ARG A 157 -11.34 15.53 -6.01
CA ARG A 157 -12.32 16.62 -5.95
C ARG A 157 -11.89 17.63 -4.88
N LYS A 158 -12.05 18.93 -5.14
CA LYS A 158 -11.66 19.99 -4.19
C LYS A 158 -12.23 19.80 -2.78
N GLU A 159 -13.42 19.21 -2.69
CA GLU A 159 -14.13 18.94 -1.43
C GLU A 159 -13.69 17.66 -0.70
N SER A 160 -12.88 16.81 -1.33
CA SER A 160 -12.33 15.63 -0.66
C SER A 160 -11.20 16.02 0.28
N SER A 161 -11.26 15.48 1.50
CA SER A 161 -10.21 15.56 2.52
C SER A 161 -9.07 14.54 2.30
N GLU A 162 -9.11 13.78 1.21
CA GLU A 162 -8.10 12.80 0.86
C GLU A 162 -6.76 13.45 0.50
N VAL A 163 -5.73 12.94 1.14
CA VAL A 163 -4.32 13.25 0.92
C VAL A 163 -3.55 11.94 0.88
N TYR A 164 -2.37 11.95 0.31
CA TYR A 164 -1.48 10.79 0.29
C TYR A 164 -0.16 11.15 0.96
N PHE A 165 0.40 10.28 1.78
CA PHE A 165 1.81 10.40 2.16
C PHE A 165 2.66 9.60 1.21
N LEU A 166 3.57 10.27 0.53
CA LEU A 166 4.60 9.68 -0.31
C LEU A 166 5.93 9.73 0.43
N ALA A 167 6.45 8.56 0.78
CA ALA A 167 7.75 8.37 1.37
C ALA A 167 8.66 7.62 0.39
N THR A 168 9.85 8.13 0.11
CA THR A 168 10.79 7.55 -0.85
C THR A 168 12.17 7.37 -0.23
N GLN A 169 12.97 6.50 -0.85
CA GLN A 169 14.30 6.14 -0.37
C GLN A 169 14.23 5.49 1.02
N TYR A 170 13.59 4.32 1.10
CA TYR A 170 13.50 3.55 2.34
C TYR A 170 14.89 3.29 2.92
N ARG A 171 15.14 3.78 4.13
CA ARG A 171 16.34 3.50 4.90
C ARG A 171 16.11 2.14 5.53
N ARG A 172 16.80 1.11 5.06
CA ARG A 172 16.70 -0.22 5.67
C ARG A 172 16.97 -0.09 7.18
N GLY A 173 15.93 -0.23 7.99
CA GLY A 173 16.09 -0.31 9.44
C GLY A 173 17.02 -1.47 9.74
N LYS A 174 17.97 -1.30 10.66
CA LYS A 174 18.68 -2.46 11.24
C LYS A 174 17.58 -3.39 11.75
N GLY A 175 17.40 -4.52 11.08
CA GLY A 175 16.31 -5.45 11.36
C GLY A 175 16.26 -5.72 12.86
N SER A 176 15.11 -5.47 13.48
CA SER A 176 14.87 -5.97 14.82
C SER A 176 14.87 -7.50 14.70
N VAL A 177 16.04 -8.11 14.91
CA VAL A 177 16.14 -9.53 15.22
C VAL A 177 15.34 -9.69 16.51
N LYS A 178 14.07 -10.08 16.39
CA LYS A 178 13.37 -10.64 17.53
C LYS A 178 14.04 -11.98 17.80
N ALA A 179 14.89 -11.99 18.82
CA ALA A 179 15.43 -13.18 19.45
C ALA A 179 14.30 -14.02 20.06
#